data_AF-A0A929HDE3-F1
#
_entry.id   AF-A0A929HDE3-F1
#
_cell.length_a   1.000
_cell.length_b   1.000
_cell.length_c   1.000
_cell.angle_alpha   90.00
_cell.angle_beta   90.00
_cell.angle_gamma   90.00
#
_symmetry.space_group_name_H-M   'P 1'
#
loop_
_entity.id
_entity.type
_entity.pdbx_description
1 polymer ?
#
loop_
_entity_poly.entity_id
_entity_poly.type
_entity_poly.pdbx_seq_one_letter_code
_entity_poly.pdbx_strand_id
1 'polypeptide(L)'
;SDSNEISEVSHPGLNVSSLATPLFVPMIEEGFVFDDISNAIIRSYLSRKEMIGIGSLILGCTHYPIIRNQISRFLNFEVNVLDTARIVALSVQEFLTARKLLADKRSGDNLFYISDYTPYFEVIANMFFNENIKLEKRNIWV
;
A
#
# COMPACT_ATOMS: atom_id res chain seq x y z
N SER A 1 -25.91 5.98 -9.27
CA SER A 1 -26.19 4.61 -9.71
C SER A 1 -25.01 4.19 -10.56
N ASP A 2 -23.87 3.99 -9.91
CA ASP A 2 -22.63 3.67 -10.59
C ASP A 2 -22.21 2.28 -10.10
N SER A 3 -22.56 1.32 -10.92
CA SER A 3 -22.13 -0.07 -10.85
C SER A 3 -20.62 -0.12 -10.90
N ASN A 4 -20.00 -0.42 -9.74
CA ASN A 4 -18.63 -0.90 -9.66
C ASN A 4 -18.56 -2.24 -10.42
N GLU A 5 -18.26 -2.17 -11.72
CA GLU A 5 -17.98 -3.34 -12.55
C GLU A 5 -16.66 -3.97 -12.10
N ILE A 6 -16.77 -5.20 -11.59
CA ILE A 6 -15.67 -6.04 -11.16
C ILE A 6 -15.11 -6.69 -12.43
N SER A 7 -13.92 -6.27 -12.88
CA SER A 7 -13.18 -7.04 -13.88
C SER A 7 -12.55 -8.26 -13.19
N GLU A 8 -13.23 -9.41 -13.27
CA GLU A 8 -12.74 -10.68 -12.75
C GLU A 8 -11.48 -11.13 -13.53
N VAL A 9 -10.32 -11.09 -12.86
CA VAL A 9 -9.16 -11.87 -13.30
C VAL A 9 -9.44 -13.32 -12.93
N SER A 10 -10.03 -14.08 -13.86
CA SER A 10 -10.46 -15.46 -13.59
C SER A 10 -9.33 -16.47 -13.84
N HIS A 11 -8.71 -16.97 -12.77
CA HIS A 11 -7.95 -18.22 -12.82
C HIS A 11 -8.85 -19.35 -12.32
N PRO A 12 -8.94 -20.51 -13.01
CA PRO A 12 -9.79 -21.61 -12.56
C PRO A 12 -9.47 -22.02 -11.13
N GLY A 13 -10.44 -21.92 -10.22
CA GLY A 13 -10.29 -22.26 -8.80
C GLY A 13 -9.91 -21.10 -7.86
N LEU A 14 -9.76 -19.87 -8.37
CA LEU A 14 -9.54 -18.67 -7.55
C LEU A 14 -10.80 -17.79 -7.55
N ASN A 15 -11.35 -17.54 -6.37
CA ASN A 15 -12.40 -16.55 -6.16
C ASN A 15 -11.76 -15.22 -5.77
N VAL A 16 -11.98 -14.18 -6.59
CA VAL A 16 -11.43 -12.84 -6.37
C VAL A 16 -12.58 -11.88 -6.15
N SER A 17 -12.51 -11.10 -5.08
CA SER A 17 -13.45 -10.01 -4.80
C SER A 17 -12.68 -8.72 -4.54
N SER A 18 -13.34 -7.59 -4.78
CA SER A 18 -12.76 -6.26 -4.56
C SER A 18 -13.63 -5.45 -3.60
N LEU A 19 -12.97 -4.74 -2.70
CA LEU A 19 -13.60 -3.90 -1.69
C LEU A 19 -13.01 -2.49 -1.78
N ALA A 20 -13.81 -1.53 -2.19
CA ALA A 20 -13.42 -0.13 -2.12
C ALA A 20 -13.39 0.34 -0.66
N THR A 21 -12.29 0.98 -0.27
CA THR A 21 -12.06 1.51 1.09
C THR A 21 -11.73 3.02 1.03
N PRO A 22 -12.65 3.86 0.55
CA PRO A 22 -12.39 5.28 0.28
C PRO A 22 -11.92 6.09 1.50
N LEU A 23 -12.20 5.63 2.73
CA LEU A 23 -11.75 6.33 3.93
C LEU A 23 -10.32 5.98 4.36
N PHE A 24 -9.69 4.93 3.85
CA PHE A 24 -8.34 4.54 4.29
C PHE A 24 -7.28 5.57 3.92
N VAL A 25 -7.30 6.08 2.68
CA VAL A 25 -6.33 7.10 2.24
C VAL A 25 -6.43 8.38 3.06
N PRO A 26 -7.58 9.08 3.16
CA PRO A 26 -7.66 10.30 3.94
C PRO A 26 -7.38 10.07 5.43
N MET A 27 -7.77 8.92 6.00
CA MET A 27 -7.43 8.58 7.37
C MET A 27 -5.91 8.50 7.60
N ILE A 28 -5.18 7.86 6.68
CA ILE A 28 -3.72 7.76 6.71
C ILE A 28 -3.09 9.14 6.48
N GLU A 29 -3.60 9.92 5.53
CA GLU A 29 -3.12 11.26 5.18
C GLU A 29 -3.41 12.34 6.24
N GLU A 30 -4.32 12.08 7.17
CA GLU A 30 -4.53 12.94 8.34
C GLU A 30 -3.80 12.41 9.59
N GLY A 31 -3.15 11.25 9.48
CA GLY A 31 -2.35 10.64 10.55
C GLY A 31 -3.08 9.91 11.63
N PHE A 32 -4.32 9.51 11.35
CA PHE A 32 -5.03 8.56 12.18
C PHE A 32 -4.51 7.15 11.88
N VAL A 33 -3.49 6.74 12.63
CA VAL A 33 -2.84 5.43 12.53
C VAL A 33 -2.59 4.90 13.94
N PHE A 34 -2.92 3.63 14.18
CA PHE A 34 -2.83 2.97 15.49
C PHE A 34 -3.65 3.65 16.62
N ASP A 35 -4.80 4.23 16.27
CA ASP A 35 -5.71 4.89 17.19
C ASP A 35 -7.16 4.36 17.10
N ASP A 36 -8.06 4.90 17.92
CA ASP A 36 -9.46 4.46 17.95
C ASP A 36 -10.22 4.81 16.66
N ILE A 37 -9.89 5.93 16.01
CA ILE A 37 -10.50 6.37 14.75
C ILE A 37 -10.18 5.36 13.64
N SER A 38 -8.89 5.05 13.47
CA SER A 38 -8.44 4.08 12.47
C SER A 38 -8.96 2.68 12.72
N ASN A 39 -9.02 2.24 13.98
CA ASN A 39 -9.61 0.96 14.34
C ASN A 39 -11.11 0.89 14.01
N ALA A 40 -11.86 1.97 14.20
CA ALA A 40 -13.28 2.03 13.84
C ALA A 40 -13.50 1.97 12.32
N ILE A 41 -12.70 2.70 11.54
CA ILE A 41 -12.77 2.70 10.07
C ILE A 41 -12.38 1.32 9.52
N ILE A 42 -11.29 0.72 9.99
CA ILE A 42 -10.88 -0.64 9.61
C ILE A 42 -12.00 -1.64 9.90
N ARG A 43 -12.60 -1.59 11.09
CA ARG A 43 -13.72 -2.46 11.46
C ARG A 43 -14.91 -2.31 10.51
N SER A 44 -15.27 -1.07 10.15
CA SER A 44 -16.39 -0.80 9.24
C SER A 44 -16.24 -1.51 7.89
N TYR A 45 -15.02 -1.60 7.35
CA TYR A 45 -14.77 -2.31 6.09
C TYR A 45 -14.57 -3.81 6.28
N LEU A 46 -13.80 -4.23 7.28
CA LEU A 46 -13.34 -5.61 7.39
C LEU A 46 -14.31 -6.53 8.15
N SER A 47 -15.35 -6.00 8.81
CA SER A 47 -16.45 -6.79 9.39
C SER A 47 -17.53 -7.20 8.38
N ARG A 48 -17.35 -6.87 7.09
CA ARG A 48 -18.29 -7.19 6.02
C ARG A 48 -18.37 -8.70 5.76
N LYS A 49 -19.55 -9.21 5.38
CA LYS A 49 -19.78 -10.64 5.11
C LYS A 49 -18.88 -11.20 4.01
N GLU A 50 -18.50 -10.36 3.06
CA GLU A 50 -17.61 -10.69 1.94
C GLU A 50 -16.17 -10.99 2.40
N MET A 51 -15.82 -10.61 3.64
CA MET A 51 -14.51 -10.87 4.24
C MET A 51 -14.46 -12.24 4.93
N ILE A 52 -15.60 -12.91 5.11
CA ILE A 52 -15.66 -14.21 5.79
C ILE A 52 -15.04 -15.27 4.88
N GLY A 53 -14.08 -16.02 5.42
CA GLY A 53 -13.46 -17.15 4.72
C GLY A 53 -12.42 -16.77 3.66
N ILE A 54 -12.01 -15.50 3.57
CA ILE A 54 -10.90 -15.13 2.68
C ILE A 54 -9.59 -15.73 3.21
N GLY A 55 -8.78 -16.31 2.33
CA GLY A 55 -7.45 -16.81 2.68
C GLY A 55 -6.34 -15.79 2.50
N SER A 56 -6.58 -14.73 1.74
CA SER A 56 -5.59 -13.72 1.40
C SER A 56 -6.23 -12.36 1.13
N LEU A 57 -5.49 -11.30 1.44
CA LEU A 57 -5.89 -9.91 1.23
C LEU A 57 -4.76 -9.14 0.55
N ILE A 58 -5.06 -8.53 -0.60
CA ILE A 58 -4.14 -7.65 -1.32
C ILE A 58 -4.42 -6.22 -0.89
N LEU A 59 -3.37 -5.53 -0.41
CA LEU A 59 -3.42 -4.10 -0.13
C LEU A 59 -3.16 -3.31 -1.42
N GLY A 60 -4.23 -3.04 -2.16
CA GLY A 60 -4.19 -2.48 -3.53
C GLY A 60 -3.94 -0.98 -3.66
N CYS A 61 -3.52 -0.29 -2.59
CA CYS A 61 -3.18 1.13 -2.61
C CYS A 61 -1.80 1.34 -2.02
N THR A 62 -1.04 2.28 -2.58
CA THR A 62 0.32 2.63 -2.11
C THR A 62 0.36 3.04 -0.64
N HIS A 63 -0.73 3.60 -0.08
CA HIS A 63 -0.82 4.03 1.32
C HIS A 63 -0.95 2.89 2.34
N TYR A 64 -1.54 1.76 1.94
CA TYR A 64 -1.99 0.73 2.88
C TYR A 64 -0.89 -0.04 3.62
N PRO A 65 0.38 -0.12 3.16
CA PRO A 65 1.46 -0.69 3.98
C PRO A 65 1.56 -0.08 5.38
N ILE A 66 1.23 1.21 5.55
CA ILE A 66 1.25 1.91 6.85
C ILE A 66 0.32 1.24 7.87
N ILE A 67 -0.89 0.85 7.44
CA ILE A 67 -1.91 0.24 8.31
C ILE A 67 -1.92 -1.30 8.23
N ARG A 68 -0.99 -1.90 7.48
CA ARG A 68 -0.95 -3.35 7.26
C ARG A 68 -1.00 -4.14 8.56
N ASN A 69 -0.21 -3.73 9.56
CA ASN A 69 -0.19 -4.41 10.85
C ASN A 69 -1.50 -4.26 11.63
N GLN A 70 -2.22 -3.12 11.54
CA GLN A 70 -3.55 -2.98 12.14
C GLN A 70 -4.56 -3.92 11.47
N ILE A 71 -4.55 -3.99 10.14
CA ILE A 71 -5.39 -4.89 9.35
C ILE A 71 -5.10 -6.36 9.70
N SER A 72 -3.83 -6.77 9.72
CA SER A 72 -3.45 -8.13 10.09
C SER A 72 -3.87 -8.48 11.51
N ARG A 73 -3.72 -7.55 12.47
CA ARG A 73 -4.19 -7.73 13.85
C ARG A 73 -5.71 -7.87 13.93
N PHE A 74 -6.45 -7.06 13.17
CA PHE A 74 -7.92 -7.13 13.12
C PHE A 74 -8.40 -8.49 12.60
N LEU A 75 -7.69 -9.04 11.62
CA LEU A 75 -7.97 -10.35 11.02
C LEU A 75 -7.32 -11.52 11.81
N ASN A 76 -6.93 -11.30 13.06
CA ASN A 76 -6.28 -12.28 13.94
C ASN A 76 -5.04 -12.96 13.34
N PHE A 77 -4.40 -12.35 12.36
CA PHE A 77 -3.30 -12.93 11.59
C PHE A 77 -3.64 -14.25 10.87
N GLU A 78 -4.92 -14.59 10.71
CA GLU A 78 -5.37 -15.81 10.01
C GLU A 78 -5.43 -15.60 8.49
N VAL A 79 -5.58 -14.36 8.05
CA VAL A 79 -5.57 -13.96 6.63
C VAL A 79 -4.18 -13.55 6.22
N ASN A 80 -3.69 -14.11 5.11
CA ASN A 80 -2.43 -13.68 4.50
C ASN A 80 -2.58 -12.28 3.90
N VAL A 81 -2.06 -11.25 4.57
CA VAL A 81 -2.07 -9.85 4.07
C VAL A 81 -0.80 -9.59 3.28
N LEU A 82 -0.92 -9.51 1.95
CA LEU A 82 0.22 -9.44 1.04
C LEU A 82 0.91 -8.07 1.09
N ASP A 83 2.24 -8.09 1.06
CA ASP A 83 3.08 -6.91 0.85
C ASP A 83 3.32 -6.74 -0.66
N THR A 84 2.50 -5.88 -1.27
CA THR A 84 2.56 -5.60 -2.72
C THR A 84 3.85 -4.88 -3.11
N ALA A 85 4.41 -4.03 -2.25
CA ALA A 85 5.67 -3.34 -2.51
C ALA A 85 6.83 -4.33 -2.63
N ARG A 86 6.88 -5.33 -1.74
CA ARG A 86 7.88 -6.41 -1.82
C ARG A 86 7.73 -7.25 -3.09
N ILE A 87 6.52 -7.59 -3.48
CA ILE A 87 6.25 -8.37 -4.71
C ILE A 87 6.75 -7.62 -5.94
N VAL A 88 6.46 -6.32 -6.02
CA VAL A 88 6.94 -5.46 -7.12
C VAL A 88 8.46 -5.36 -7.12
N ALA A 89 9.10 -5.18 -5.95
CA ALA A 89 10.55 -5.11 -5.85
C ALA A 89 11.24 -6.39 -6.36
N LEU A 90 10.71 -7.57 -6.00
CA LEU A 90 11.20 -8.86 -6.49
C LEU A 90 11.01 -9.00 -8.00
N SER A 91 9.85 -8.60 -8.53
CA SER A 91 9.59 -8.65 -9.98
C SER A 91 10.54 -7.73 -10.77
N VAL A 92 10.83 -6.54 -10.25
CA VAL A 92 11.82 -5.62 -10.85
C VAL A 92 13.22 -6.23 -10.81
N GLN A 93 13.61 -6.86 -9.70
CA GLN A 93 14.89 -7.55 -9.58
C GLN A 93 15.03 -8.68 -10.61
N GLU A 94 14.01 -9.53 -10.75
CA GLU A 94 13.98 -10.61 -11.74
C GLU A 94 14.11 -10.06 -13.17
N PHE A 95 13.34 -9.01 -13.48
CA PHE A 95 13.38 -8.35 -14.79
C PHE A 95 14.76 -7.81 -15.16
N LEU A 96 15.42 -7.11 -14.21
CA LEU A 96 16.76 -6.56 -14.41
C LEU A 96 17.82 -7.66 -14.52
N THR A 97 17.69 -8.72 -13.71
CA THR A 97 18.58 -9.89 -13.73
C THR A 97 18.55 -10.58 -15.09
N ALA A 98 17.36 -10.88 -15.60
CA ALA A 98 17.18 -11.54 -16.90
C ALA A 98 17.79 -10.74 -18.07
N ARG A 99 17.90 -9.42 -17.92
CA ARG A 99 18.46 -8.51 -18.93
C ARG A 99 19.92 -8.14 -18.69
N LYS A 100 20.56 -8.66 -17.63
CA LYS A 100 21.91 -8.27 -17.21
C LYS A 100 22.04 -6.74 -16.99
N LEU A 101 21.01 -6.13 -16.41
CA LEU A 101 20.93 -4.69 -16.10
C LEU A 101 21.09 -4.38 -14.61
N LEU A 102 21.39 -5.39 -13.78
CA LEU A 102 21.69 -5.15 -12.38
C LEU A 102 22.95 -4.30 -12.24
N ALA A 103 22.92 -3.34 -11.32
CA ALA A 103 24.13 -2.64 -10.91
C ALA A 103 25.03 -3.56 -10.08
N ASP A 104 26.33 -3.57 -10.37
CA ASP A 104 27.32 -4.38 -9.63
C ASP A 104 27.47 -3.95 -8.16
N LYS A 105 27.24 -2.66 -7.91
CA LYS A 105 27.28 -2.05 -6.58
C LYS A 105 26.33 -0.88 -6.53
N ARG A 106 25.82 -0.58 -5.33
CA ARG A 106 25.13 0.68 -5.08
C ARG A 106 26.09 1.85 -5.39
N SER A 107 25.61 2.81 -6.16
CA SER A 107 26.32 4.05 -6.45
C SER A 107 25.34 5.21 -6.34
N GLY A 108 25.77 6.29 -5.67
CA GLY A 108 24.93 7.46 -5.42
C GLY A 108 23.98 7.30 -4.23
N ASP A 109 23.44 8.45 -3.82
CA ASP A 109 22.41 8.57 -2.79
C ASP A 109 21.01 8.44 -3.39
N ASN A 110 20.04 8.03 -2.57
CA ASN A 110 18.64 8.06 -2.99
C ASN A 110 18.17 9.53 -3.03
N LEU A 111 17.63 9.97 -4.16
CA LEU A 111 17.11 11.33 -4.34
C LEU A 111 15.58 11.26 -4.40
N PHE A 112 14.91 12.09 -3.59
CA PHE A 112 13.46 12.14 -3.51
C PHE A 112 12.97 13.51 -3.92
N TYR A 113 12.13 13.55 -4.95
CA TYR A 113 11.59 14.79 -5.51
C TYR A 113 10.09 14.85 -5.35
N ILE A 114 9.57 16.04 -5.08
CA ILE A 114 8.13 16.28 -4.90
C ILE A 114 7.68 17.53 -5.66
N SER A 115 6.52 17.45 -6.31
CA SER A 115 5.92 18.57 -7.03
C SER A 115 5.22 19.56 -6.10
N ASP A 116 4.61 19.05 -5.03
CA ASP A 116 3.98 19.89 -4.02
C ASP A 116 4.18 19.33 -2.61
N TYR A 117 4.37 20.22 -1.64
CA TYR A 117 4.78 19.84 -0.30
C TYR A 117 3.65 20.12 0.69
N THR A 118 3.22 19.09 1.41
CA THR A 118 2.45 19.25 2.65
C THR A 118 3.32 18.80 3.81
N PRO A 119 3.21 19.43 5.00
CA PRO A 119 3.94 18.98 6.19
C PRO A 119 3.69 17.50 6.52
N TYR A 120 2.49 17.02 6.17
CA TYR A 120 2.09 15.66 6.43
C TYR A 120 2.70 14.65 5.44
N PHE A 121 2.99 15.05 4.20
CA PHE A 121 3.64 14.16 3.23
C PHE A 121 5.02 13.68 3.73
N GLU A 122 5.81 14.56 4.34
CA GLU A 122 7.11 14.18 4.90
C GLU A 122 6.96 13.15 6.03
N VAL A 123 5.93 13.29 6.87
CA VAL A 123 5.60 12.33 7.91
C VAL A 123 5.27 10.95 7.31
N ILE A 124 4.37 10.90 6.32
CA ILE A 124 4.02 9.67 5.60
C ILE A 124 5.25 9.04 4.97
N ALA A 125 6.05 9.84 4.27
CA ALA A 125 7.19 9.32 3.52
C ALA A 125 8.25 8.74 4.47
N ASN A 126 8.51 9.39 5.61
CA ASN A 126 9.38 8.83 6.64
C ASN A 126 8.83 7.52 7.23
N MET A 127 7.51 7.40 7.40
CA MET A 127 6.88 6.13 7.82
C MET A 127 7.07 5.01 6.78
N PHE A 128 7.03 5.33 5.48
CA PHE A 128 7.26 4.36 4.40
C PHE A 128 8.70 3.86 4.34
N PHE A 129 9.66 4.77 4.40
CA PHE A 129 11.08 4.43 4.26
C PHE A 129 11.72 3.98 5.56
N ASN A 130 11.02 4.15 6.70
CA ASN A 130 11.54 3.87 8.04
C ASN A 130 12.88 4.58 8.31
N GLU A 131 13.08 5.73 7.66
CA GLU A 131 14.29 6.54 7.64
C GLU A 131 13.87 8.01 7.46
N ASN A 132 14.70 8.96 7.89
CA ASN A 132 14.48 10.37 7.58
C ASN A 132 14.93 10.63 6.14
N ILE A 133 13.97 10.79 5.22
CA ILE A 133 14.27 11.07 3.82
C ILE A 133 14.38 12.57 3.58
N LYS A 134 15.37 12.97 2.80
CA LYS A 134 15.53 14.35 2.36
C LYS A 134 14.69 14.59 1.11
N LEU A 135 13.55 15.26 1.27
CA LEU A 135 12.69 15.67 0.15
C LEU A 135 13.20 16.97 -0.47
N GLU A 136 13.24 17.02 -1.81
CA GLU A 136 13.51 18.24 -2.55
C GLU A 136 12.29 18.63 -3.40
N LYS A 137 11.72 19.82 -3.14
CA LYS A 137 10.63 20.36 -3.98
C LYS A 137 11.19 20.74 -5.35
N ARG A 138 10.61 20.18 -6.41
CA ARG A 138 10.94 20.48 -7.81
C ARG A 138 9.67 20.81 -8.58
N ASN A 139 9.61 22.02 -9.15
CA ASN A 139 8.54 22.38 -10.07
C ASN A 139 8.76 21.63 -11.39
N ILE A 140 7.91 20.66 -11.68
CA ILE A 140 7.94 19.88 -12.93
C ILE A 140 7.12 20.54 -14.06
N TRP A 141 6.50 21.69 -13.78
CA TRP A 141 5.62 22.43 -14.69
C TRP A 141 6.25 23.76 -15.17
N VAL A 142 7.56 23.76 -15.40
CA VAL A 142 8.25 24.90 -16.04
C VAL A 142 8.04 24.86 -17.54
#